data_AF-A0A976JI76-F1
#
_entry.id   AF-A0A976JI76-F1
#
_cell.length_a   1.000
_cell.length_b   1.000
_cell.length_c   1.000
_cell.angle_alpha   90.00
_cell.angle_beta   90.00
_cell.angle_gamma   90.00
#
_symmetry.space_group_name_H-M   'P 1'
#
loop_
_entity.id
_entity.type
_entity.pdbx_description
1 polymer ?
#
loop_
_entity_poly.entity_id
_entity_poly.type
_entity_poly.pdbx_seq_one_letter_code
_entity_poly.pdbx_strand_id
1 'polypeptide(L)'
;MLKILLPLLMLMSFSAFAQDTNQSCRQVYNDGYEKLRTLVVDFNEGYLGKVGFASQVVALDTEIAAVRGVCLVVEEPRNKECVNAYKKRYKALRKEVKVSSVVLGGQTEVKEDILESISNEFSNIYYRLKCGDL
;
A
#
# COMPACT_ATOMS: atom_id res chain seq x y z
N MET A 1 8.62 45.91 -4.44
CA MET A 1 7.86 44.91 -3.66
C MET A 1 7.46 43.68 -4.48
N LEU A 2 7.02 43.82 -5.75
CA LEU A 2 6.63 42.70 -6.62
C LEU A 2 7.74 41.65 -6.91
N LYS A 3 9.02 42.05 -6.86
CA LYS A 3 10.17 41.18 -7.18
C LYS A 3 10.48 40.09 -6.13
N ILE A 4 9.97 40.23 -4.90
CA ILE A 4 10.12 39.22 -3.83
C ILE A 4 8.88 38.30 -3.77
N LEU A 5 7.74 38.72 -4.32
CA LEU A 5 6.53 37.90 -4.37
C LEU A 5 6.67 36.69 -5.29
N LEU A 6 7.39 36.84 -6.41
CA LEU A 6 7.56 35.79 -7.42
C LEU A 6 8.35 34.56 -6.90
N PRO A 7 9.50 34.70 -6.21
CA PRO A 7 10.20 33.55 -5.63
C PRO A 7 9.43 32.91 -4.46
N LEU A 8 8.66 33.71 -3.70
CA LEU A 8 7.84 33.18 -2.60
C LEU A 8 6.65 32.35 -3.11
N LEU A 9 6.02 32.77 -4.22
CA LEU A 9 4.98 32.01 -4.91
C LEU A 9 5.52 30.71 -5.51
N MET A 10 6.75 30.72 -6.06
CA MET A 10 7.40 29.49 -6.54
C MET A 10 7.70 28.51 -5.40
N LEU A 11 8.19 28.99 -4.25
CA LEU A 11 8.45 28.16 -3.06
C LEU A 11 7.17 27.49 -2.53
N MET A 12 6.03 28.18 -2.58
CA MET A 12 4.73 27.63 -2.17
C MET A 12 4.25 26.51 -3.10
N SER A 13 4.45 26.62 -4.43
CA SER A 13 4.04 25.56 -5.36
C SER A 13 4.77 24.23 -5.13
N PHE A 14 6.05 24.23 -4.75
CA PHE A 14 6.78 22.99 -4.48
C PHE A 14 6.22 22.20 -3.29
N SER A 15 5.69 22.89 -2.28
CA SER A 15 5.13 22.24 -1.09
C SER A 15 3.83 21.46 -1.38
N ALA A 16 2.99 21.96 -2.28
CA ALA A 16 1.75 21.29 -2.68
C ALA A 16 2.04 20.00 -3.49
N PHE A 17 2.97 20.06 -4.44
CA PHE A 17 3.39 18.88 -5.20
C PHE A 17 4.07 17.81 -4.32
N ALA A 18 4.89 18.24 -3.35
CA ALA A 18 5.53 17.32 -2.40
C ALA A 18 4.49 16.64 -1.49
N GLN A 19 3.48 17.37 -1.00
CA GLN A 19 2.43 16.80 -0.15
C GLN A 19 1.58 15.75 -0.88
N ASP A 20 1.15 16.03 -2.11
CA ASP A 20 0.34 15.12 -2.93
C ASP A 20 1.15 13.87 -3.35
N THR A 21 2.43 14.07 -3.69
CA THR A 21 3.36 12.97 -3.98
C THR A 21 3.60 12.11 -2.74
N ASN A 22 3.80 12.71 -1.57
CA ASN A 22 3.99 11.98 -0.31
C ASN A 22 2.75 11.16 0.05
N GLN A 23 1.56 11.72 -0.09
CA GLN A 23 0.31 11.02 0.16
C GLN A 23 0.16 9.83 -0.81
N SER A 24 0.30 10.07 -2.11
CA SER A 24 0.25 9.03 -3.14
C SER A 24 1.25 7.91 -2.85
N CYS A 25 2.47 8.26 -2.44
CA CYS A 25 3.53 7.31 -2.12
C CYS A 25 3.28 6.49 -0.85
N ARG A 26 2.59 7.04 0.15
CA ARG A 26 2.12 6.26 1.30
C ARG A 26 1.01 5.29 0.92
N GLN A 27 0.05 5.78 0.15
CA GLN A 27 -1.18 5.05 -0.15
C GLN A 27 -0.93 3.79 -0.98
N VAL A 28 0.15 3.71 -1.76
CA VAL A 28 0.53 2.50 -2.53
C VAL A 28 0.42 1.21 -1.72
N TYR A 29 0.95 1.18 -0.50
CA TYR A 29 0.89 -0.03 0.34
C TYR A 29 -0.47 -0.24 0.99
N ASN A 30 -1.20 0.85 1.27
CA ASN A 30 -2.53 0.76 1.84
C ASN A 30 -3.53 0.22 0.80
N ASP A 31 -3.53 0.81 -0.40
CA ASP A 31 -4.34 0.38 -1.53
C ASP A 31 -3.95 -1.03 -1.97
N GLY A 32 -2.65 -1.32 -1.95
CA GLY A 32 -2.12 -2.66 -2.17
C GLY A 32 -2.65 -3.67 -1.15
N TYR A 33 -2.77 -3.30 0.12
CA TYR A 33 -3.37 -4.17 1.13
C TYR A 33 -4.85 -4.40 0.86
N GLU A 34 -5.64 -3.36 0.57
CA GLU A 34 -7.08 -3.51 0.32
C GLU A 34 -7.34 -4.36 -0.94
N LYS A 35 -6.57 -4.14 -2.02
CA LYS A 35 -6.61 -4.98 -3.22
C LYS A 35 -6.28 -6.44 -2.89
N LEU A 36 -5.20 -6.68 -2.14
CA LEU A 36 -4.79 -8.04 -1.77
C LEU A 36 -5.84 -8.73 -0.89
N ARG A 37 -6.46 -7.98 0.03
CA ARG A 37 -7.56 -8.48 0.87
C ARG A 37 -8.74 -8.92 0.02
N THR A 38 -9.17 -8.12 -0.95
CA THR A 38 -10.24 -8.50 -1.88
C THR A 38 -9.88 -9.77 -2.66
N LEU A 39 -8.66 -9.86 -3.21
CA LEU A 39 -8.21 -11.06 -3.93
C LEU A 39 -8.22 -12.32 -3.05
N VAL A 40 -7.86 -12.18 -1.77
CA VAL A 40 -7.90 -13.27 -0.79
C VAL A 40 -9.33 -13.75 -0.55
N VAL A 41 -10.26 -12.82 -0.33
CA VAL A 41 -11.68 -13.13 -0.14
C VAL A 41 -12.23 -13.82 -1.39
N ASP A 42 -12.01 -13.25 -2.58
CA ASP A 42 -12.48 -13.83 -3.84
C ASP A 42 -11.93 -15.24 -4.08
N PHE A 43 -10.67 -15.50 -3.68
CA PHE A 43 -10.06 -16.83 -3.78
C PHE A 43 -10.68 -17.82 -2.79
N ASN A 44 -10.87 -17.41 -1.54
CA ASN A 44 -11.48 -18.24 -0.48
C ASN A 44 -12.95 -18.58 -0.79
N GLU A 45 -13.71 -17.62 -1.32
CA GLU A 45 -15.11 -17.80 -1.71
C GLU A 45 -15.25 -18.54 -3.06
N GLY A 46 -14.15 -18.82 -3.74
CA GLY A 46 -14.12 -19.58 -5.00
C GLY A 46 -14.50 -18.76 -6.24
N TYR A 47 -14.67 -17.45 -6.12
CA TYR A 47 -14.86 -16.53 -7.24
C TYR A 47 -13.60 -16.41 -8.11
N LEU A 48 -12.43 -16.71 -7.54
CA LEU A 48 -11.15 -16.67 -8.22
C LEU A 48 -10.47 -18.04 -8.25
N GLY A 49 -10.15 -18.55 -9.45
CA GLY A 49 -9.38 -19.78 -9.59
C GLY A 49 -7.90 -19.60 -9.20
N LYS A 50 -7.22 -20.71 -8.84
CA LYS A 50 -5.81 -20.73 -8.38
C LYS A 50 -4.85 -19.92 -9.24
N VAL A 51 -4.90 -20.11 -10.56
CA VAL A 51 -4.01 -19.41 -11.51
C VAL A 51 -4.36 -17.92 -11.59
N GLY A 52 -5.65 -17.57 -11.57
CA GLY A 52 -6.12 -16.19 -11.57
C GLY A 52 -5.76 -15.45 -10.28
N PHE A 53 -5.80 -16.12 -9.14
CA PHE A 53 -5.34 -15.58 -7.87
C PHE A 53 -3.84 -15.33 -7.88
N ALA A 54 -3.06 -16.34 -8.24
CA ALA A 54 -1.60 -16.25 -8.30
C ALA A 54 -1.12 -15.14 -9.25
N SER A 55 -1.71 -15.02 -10.44
CA SER A 55 -1.32 -14.00 -11.41
C SER A 55 -1.65 -12.59 -10.92
N GLN A 56 -2.82 -12.39 -10.32
CA GLN A 56 -3.21 -11.07 -9.79
C GLN A 56 -2.38 -10.65 -8.58
N VAL A 57 -2.02 -11.58 -7.69
CA VAL A 57 -1.11 -11.31 -6.58
C VAL A 57 0.28 -10.89 -7.08
N VAL A 58 0.82 -11.57 -8.11
CA VAL A 58 2.11 -11.21 -8.71
C VAL A 58 2.04 -9.87 -9.45
N ALA A 59 0.95 -9.61 -10.18
CA ALA A 59 0.73 -8.33 -10.84
C ALA A 59 0.68 -7.19 -9.82
N LEU A 60 -0.02 -7.39 -8.71
CA LEU A 60 -0.09 -6.43 -7.60
C LEU A 60 1.27 -6.16 -6.96
N ASP A 61 2.06 -7.21 -6.67
CA ASP A 61 3.43 -7.08 -6.16
C ASP A 61 4.30 -6.23 -7.12
N THR A 62 4.12 -6.43 -8.43
CA THR A 62 4.86 -5.71 -9.48
C THR A 62 4.45 -4.25 -9.56
N GLU A 63 3.15 -3.96 -9.55
CA GLU A 63 2.60 -2.60 -9.52
C GLU A 63 3.12 -1.82 -8.31
N ILE A 64 3.04 -2.41 -7.12
CA ILE A 64 3.55 -1.81 -5.89
C ILE A 64 5.05 -1.53 -5.99
N ALA A 65 5.84 -2.49 -6.48
CA ALA A 65 7.28 -2.33 -6.62
C ALA A 65 7.64 -1.20 -7.60
N ALA A 66 6.94 -1.11 -8.73
CA ALA A 66 7.16 -0.07 -9.73
C ALA A 66 6.86 1.32 -9.17
N VAL A 67 5.67 1.52 -8.57
CA VAL A 67 5.28 2.82 -8.00
C VAL A 67 6.20 3.18 -6.82
N ARG A 68 6.53 2.22 -5.96
CA ARG A 68 7.46 2.46 -4.85
C ARG A 68 8.88 2.80 -5.31
N GLY A 69 9.33 2.27 -6.45
CA GLY A 69 10.59 2.64 -7.08
C GLY A 69 10.64 4.13 -7.41
N VAL A 70 9.57 4.66 -8.00
CA VAL A 70 9.43 6.10 -8.27
C VAL A 70 9.37 6.89 -6.96
N CYS A 71 8.55 6.45 -6.00
CA CYS A 71 8.38 7.13 -4.72
C CYS A 71 9.66 7.31 -3.91
N LEU A 72 10.60 6.36 -3.97
CA LEU A 72 11.88 6.48 -3.27
C LEU A 72 12.72 7.67 -3.75
N VAL A 73 12.49 8.17 -4.96
CA VAL A 73 13.20 9.32 -5.55
C VAL A 73 12.56 10.64 -5.14
N VAL A 74 11.24 10.65 -4.94
CA VAL A 74 10.45 11.89 -4.80
C VAL A 74 9.87 12.11 -3.40
N GLU A 75 9.81 11.08 -2.56
CA GLU A 75 9.21 11.18 -1.23
C GLU A 75 10.12 11.85 -0.20
N GLU A 76 9.53 12.62 0.72
CA GLU A 76 10.26 13.22 1.83
C GLU A 76 10.69 12.19 2.88
N PRO A 77 11.85 12.37 3.53
CA PRO A 77 12.31 11.48 4.60
C PRO A 77 11.31 11.32 5.75
N ARG A 78 10.53 12.36 6.04
CA ARG A 78 9.51 12.37 7.11
C ARG A 78 8.35 11.40 6.83
N ASN A 79 8.13 11.06 5.56
CA ASN A 79 7.06 10.15 5.12
C ASN A 79 7.40 8.66 5.38
N LYS A 80 8.68 8.35 5.63
CA LYS A 80 9.18 6.97 5.75
C LYS A 80 8.53 6.17 6.87
N GLU A 81 8.27 6.79 8.02
CA GLU A 81 7.61 6.08 9.14
C GLU A 81 6.21 5.59 8.74
N CYS A 82 5.45 6.44 8.09
CA CYS A 82 4.10 6.14 7.64
C CYS A 82 4.08 5.11 6.50
N VAL A 83 4.96 5.26 5.51
CA VAL A 83 5.16 4.25 4.45
C VAL A 83 5.50 2.89 5.07
N ASN A 84 6.38 2.86 6.09
CA ASN A 84 6.78 1.61 6.74
C ASN A 84 5.62 0.95 7.50
N ALA A 85 4.73 1.71 8.12
CA ALA A 85 3.53 1.19 8.75
C ALA A 85 2.63 0.49 7.72
N TYR A 86 2.26 1.18 6.64
CA TYR A 86 1.44 0.58 5.58
C TYR A 86 2.13 -0.59 4.88
N LYS A 87 3.45 -0.51 4.68
CA LYS A 87 4.27 -1.61 4.15
C LYS A 87 4.22 -2.85 5.06
N LYS A 88 4.26 -2.67 6.37
CA LYS A 88 4.16 -3.76 7.35
C LYS A 88 2.79 -4.43 7.25
N ARG A 89 1.71 -3.65 7.17
CA ARG A 89 0.33 -4.13 6.95
C ARG A 89 0.23 -5.00 5.70
N TYR A 90 0.68 -4.49 4.55
CA TYR A 90 0.69 -5.23 3.28
C TYR A 90 1.49 -6.53 3.39
N LYS A 91 2.72 -6.46 3.92
CA LYS A 91 3.61 -7.61 4.03
C LYS A 91 3.07 -8.71 4.96
N ALA A 92 2.35 -8.33 6.03
CA ALA A 92 1.74 -9.29 6.93
C ALA A 92 0.74 -10.18 6.19
N LEU A 93 -0.17 -9.59 5.42
CA LEU A 93 -1.13 -10.36 4.62
C LEU A 93 -0.43 -11.11 3.47
N ARG A 94 0.48 -10.46 2.76
CA ARG A 94 1.19 -11.05 1.63
C ARG A 94 1.98 -12.31 1.99
N LYS A 95 2.48 -12.39 3.22
CA LYS A 95 3.24 -13.54 3.73
C LYS A 95 2.36 -14.80 3.85
N GLU A 96 1.06 -14.65 4.07
CA GLU A 96 0.12 -15.77 4.12
C GLU A 96 -0.24 -16.32 2.73
N VAL A 97 0.05 -15.56 1.67
CA VAL A 97 -0.18 -15.98 0.29
C VAL A 97 1.07 -16.66 -0.28
N LYS A 98 1.08 -17.99 -0.31
CA LYS A 98 2.18 -18.75 -0.92
C LYS A 98 1.84 -19.02 -2.37
N VAL A 99 2.16 -18.07 -3.26
CA VAL A 99 1.85 -18.12 -4.70
C VAL A 99 2.20 -19.48 -5.34
N SER A 100 3.38 -20.04 -5.05
CA SER A 100 3.77 -21.37 -5.54
C SER A 100 2.87 -22.49 -5.02
N SER A 101 2.50 -22.45 -3.75
CA SER A 101 1.60 -23.42 -3.12
C SER A 101 0.17 -23.31 -3.66
N VAL A 102 -0.32 -22.10 -3.93
CA VAL A 102 -1.61 -21.85 -4.59
C VAL A 102 -1.64 -22.49 -5.98
N VAL A 103 -0.64 -22.21 -6.82
CA VAL A 103 -0.58 -22.73 -8.20
C VAL A 103 -0.48 -24.25 -8.21
N LEU A 104 0.34 -24.83 -7.33
CA LEU A 104 0.50 -26.28 -7.21
C LEU A 104 -0.68 -26.95 -6.47
N GLY A 105 -1.63 -26.18 -5.95
CA GLY A 105 -2.81 -26.68 -5.23
C GLY A 105 -2.55 -27.13 -3.79
N GLY A 106 -1.37 -26.85 -3.23
CA GLY A 106 -1.05 -27.09 -1.82
C GLY A 106 -1.65 -26.04 -0.86
N GLN A 107 -2.11 -24.91 -1.38
CA GLN A 107 -2.87 -23.91 -0.63
C GLN A 107 -4.20 -23.66 -1.34
N THR A 108 -5.30 -24.01 -0.68
CA THR A 108 -6.68 -23.83 -1.20
C THR A 108 -7.43 -22.69 -0.53
N GLU A 109 -6.92 -22.19 0.58
CA GLU A 109 -7.48 -21.08 1.34
C GLU A 109 -6.35 -20.23 1.96
N VAL A 110 -6.66 -18.98 2.27
CA VAL A 110 -5.82 -18.06 3.04
C VAL A 110 -6.56 -17.73 4.33
N LYS A 111 -5.88 -17.85 5.47
CA LYS A 111 -6.52 -17.67 6.79
C LYS A 111 -7.03 -16.24 6.97
N GLU A 112 -8.34 -16.09 7.15
CA GLU A 112 -8.98 -14.80 7.33
C GLU A 112 -8.84 -14.22 8.75
N ASP A 113 -8.60 -15.06 9.76
CA ASP A 113 -8.33 -14.60 11.14
C ASP A 113 -7.16 -13.60 11.20
N ILE A 114 -6.23 -13.71 10.23
CA ILE A 114 -5.13 -12.76 10.12
C ILE A 114 -5.58 -11.40 9.59
N LEU A 115 -6.65 -11.34 8.78
CA LEU A 115 -7.22 -10.09 8.28
C LEU A 115 -7.79 -9.28 9.44
N GLU A 116 -8.48 -9.93 10.37
CA GLU A 116 -9.02 -9.27 11.55
C GLU A 116 -7.90 -8.78 12.47
N SER A 117 -6.88 -9.61 12.72
CA SER A 117 -5.69 -9.22 13.50
C SER A 117 -4.95 -8.01 12.89
N ILE A 118 -4.72 -8.03 11.58
CA ILE A 118 -4.11 -6.92 10.86
C ILE A 118 -5.05 -5.70 10.87
N SER A 119 -6.35 -5.88 10.64
CA SER A 119 -7.30 -4.77 10.69
C SER A 119 -7.29 -4.12 12.07
N ASN A 120 -7.32 -4.90 13.15
CA ASN A 120 -7.30 -4.38 14.52
C ASN A 120 -6.00 -3.64 14.85
N GLU A 121 -4.83 -4.14 14.41
CA GLU A 121 -3.53 -3.46 14.60
C GLU A 121 -3.49 -2.09 13.90
N PHE A 122 -4.15 -1.97 12.74
CA PHE A 122 -4.08 -0.77 11.88
C PHE A 122 -5.35 0.11 11.90
N SER A 123 -6.43 -0.34 12.55
CA SER A 123 -7.69 0.40 12.77
C SER A 123 -7.51 1.58 13.72
N ASN A 124 -6.38 1.64 14.41
CA ASN A 124 -6.06 2.70 15.34
C ASN A 124 -5.88 4.01 14.55
N ILE A 125 -6.92 4.85 14.59
CA ILE A 125 -7.03 6.22 14.04
C ILE A 125 -5.74 7.05 14.25
N TYR A 126 -4.96 6.71 15.28
CA TYR A 126 -3.62 7.22 15.56
C TYR A 126 -2.68 7.24 14.35
N TYR A 127 -2.60 6.20 13.53
CA TYR A 127 -1.68 6.19 12.37
C TYR A 127 -2.16 7.09 11.23
N ARG A 128 -3.47 7.11 10.95
CA ARG A 128 -4.05 8.01 9.94
C ARG A 128 -3.92 9.47 10.36
N LEU A 129 -4.14 9.78 11.64
CA LEU A 129 -3.90 11.10 12.24
C LEU A 129 -2.43 11.52 12.17
N LYS A 130 -1.51 10.64 12.61
CA LYS A 130 -0.07 10.93 12.64
C LYS A 130 0.50 11.13 11.23
N CYS A 131 -0.10 10.50 10.23
CA CYS A 131 0.32 10.58 8.83
C CYS A 131 -0.43 11.63 8.00
N GLY A 132 -1.38 12.37 8.60
CA GLY A 132 -2.13 13.43 7.92
C GLY A 132 -3.13 12.91 6.87
N ASP A 133 -3.65 11.71 7.06
CA ASP A 133 -4.55 10.97 6.15
C ASP A 133 -6.05 11.06 6.56
N LEU A 134 -6.48 12.20 7.13
CA LEU A 134 -7.88 12.48 7.52
C LEU A 134 -8.57 13.45 6.56
#